data_AF-A0A2E5BP15-F1
#
_entry.id   AF-A0A2E5BP15-F1
#
_cell.length_a   1.000
_cell.length_b   1.000
_cell.length_c   1.000
_cell.angle_alpha   90.00
_cell.angle_beta   90.00
_cell.angle_gamma   90.00
#
_symmetry.space_group_name_H-M   'P 1'
#
loop_
_entity.id
_entity.type
_entity.pdbx_description
1 polymer ?
#
loop_
_entity_poly.entity_id
_entity_poly.type
_entity_poly.pdbx_seq_one_letter_code
_entity_poly.pdbx_strand_id
1 'polypeptide(L)'
;MTSNETIEISGWRASAALHQRFLTGLLLYVVQKKSEELGVELLFRTFRTQHHEKFVAGHKSLGLTGLPDAVACAQYIYLANHVGGVKCEFIPESDKKAWVRYLPPRWIWEGAAICAVPNDMSKAFMRAFHSQCGTSLGNDRLGFVCTKITTQCDPYLEGYFIEEEHPLGPHEKLRFHFDENGPDMDPEKLPDVDWAPERLIKARRNYSVQYIRSLLPELVRLIGDREAAQLGRNAAYLIGMQSYDNTAATIGLRDPSAAGFAVYLATLLAAGGDAVETE
;
A
#
# COMPACT_ATOMS: atom_id res chain seq x y z
N MET A 1 -13.79 15.16 23.22
CA MET A 1 -13.47 13.77 22.88
C MET A 1 -13.43 12.99 24.20
N THR A 2 -14.21 11.92 24.31
CA THR A 2 -14.24 11.09 25.53
C THR A 2 -12.94 10.29 25.66
N SER A 3 -12.64 9.74 26.85
CA SER A 3 -11.47 8.86 27.04
C SER A 3 -11.51 7.66 26.09
N ASN A 4 -12.70 7.12 25.83
CA ASN A 4 -12.90 5.97 24.94
C ASN A 4 -12.68 6.32 23.46
N GLU A 5 -13.17 7.47 22.99
CA GLU A 5 -12.89 7.95 21.62
C GLU A 5 -11.39 8.18 21.39
N THR A 6 -10.68 8.66 22.41
CA THR A 6 -9.23 8.88 22.34
C THR A 6 -8.47 7.56 22.23
N ILE A 7 -8.87 6.55 23.01
CA ILE A 7 -8.29 5.19 22.96
C ILE A 7 -8.54 4.54 21.59
N GLU A 8 -9.76 4.66 21.04
CA GLU A 8 -10.11 4.09 19.75
C GLU A 8 -9.25 4.67 18.61
N ILE A 9 -9.11 5.99 18.55
CA ILE A 9 -8.30 6.67 17.53
C ILE A 9 -6.83 6.27 17.65
N SER A 10 -6.29 6.22 18.88
CA SER A 10 -4.91 5.76 19.11
C SER A 10 -4.74 4.27 18.75
N GLY A 11 -5.74 3.44 19.03
CA GLY A 11 -5.78 2.04 18.62
C GLY A 11 -5.68 1.91 17.10
N TRP A 12 -6.44 2.70 16.34
CA TRP A 12 -6.34 2.70 14.87
C TRP A 12 -4.96 3.12 14.37
N ARG A 13 -4.32 4.13 14.99
CA ARG A 13 -2.95 4.53 14.63
C ARG A 13 -1.94 3.41 14.88
N ALA A 14 -1.99 2.79 16.07
CA ALA A 14 -1.10 1.70 16.44
C ALA A 14 -1.30 0.48 15.53
N SER A 15 -2.56 0.14 15.25
CA SER A 15 -2.93 -0.95 14.33
C SER A 15 -2.44 -0.68 12.91
N ALA A 16 -2.64 0.53 12.38
CA ALA A 16 -2.16 0.90 11.04
C ALA A 16 -0.64 0.72 10.90
N ALA A 17 0.12 1.16 11.91
CA ALA A 17 1.58 1.05 11.93
C ALA A 17 2.05 -0.40 12.05
N LEU A 18 1.43 -1.20 12.92
CA LEU A 18 1.79 -2.61 13.09
C LEU A 18 1.54 -3.42 11.81
N HIS A 19 0.39 -3.23 11.16
CA HIS A 19 0.07 -3.94 9.92
C HIS A 19 0.95 -3.52 8.75
N GLN A 20 1.30 -2.23 8.64
CA GLN A 20 2.29 -1.76 7.65
C GLN A 20 3.64 -2.45 7.84
N ARG A 21 4.16 -2.47 9.08
CA ARG A 21 5.45 -3.11 9.38
C ARG A 21 5.40 -4.61 9.17
N PHE A 22 4.27 -5.24 9.46
CA PHE A 22 4.08 -6.66 9.20
C PHE A 22 4.05 -6.97 7.70
N LEU A 23 3.41 -6.14 6.87
CA LEU A 23 3.47 -6.25 5.41
C LEU A 23 4.92 -6.22 4.92
N THR A 24 5.67 -5.18 5.28
CA THR A 24 7.09 -5.04 4.88
C THR A 24 7.92 -6.21 5.39
N GLY A 25 7.78 -6.54 6.67
CA GLY A 25 8.54 -7.60 7.34
C GLY A 25 8.28 -8.97 6.74
N LEU A 26 7.02 -9.32 6.47
CA LEU A 26 6.68 -10.61 5.88
C LEU A 26 7.20 -10.74 4.44
N LEU A 27 7.08 -9.70 3.62
CA LEU A 27 7.63 -9.70 2.27
C LEU A 27 9.15 -9.92 2.27
N LEU A 28 9.89 -9.18 3.09
CA LEU A 28 11.34 -9.36 3.23
C LEU A 28 11.70 -10.71 3.85
N TYR A 29 10.91 -11.22 4.79
CA TYR A 29 11.15 -12.52 5.41
C TYR A 29 10.95 -13.66 4.40
N VAL A 30 9.96 -13.55 3.51
CA VAL A 30 9.77 -14.47 2.39
C VAL A 30 10.97 -14.44 1.45
N VAL A 31 11.42 -13.24 1.05
CA VAL A 31 12.63 -13.10 0.21
C VAL A 31 13.84 -13.75 0.86
N GLN A 32 14.09 -13.46 2.14
CA GLN A 32 15.26 -13.95 2.86
C GLN A 32 15.23 -15.47 3.09
N LYS A 33 14.07 -16.04 3.43
CA LYS A 33 13.94 -17.45 3.83
C LYS A 33 13.60 -18.40 2.68
N LYS A 34 13.16 -17.87 1.54
CA LYS A 34 12.72 -18.66 0.40
C LYS A 34 13.46 -18.22 -0.84
N SER A 35 12.98 -17.19 -1.53
CA SER A 35 13.64 -16.65 -2.70
C SER A 35 13.06 -15.29 -3.09
N GLU A 36 13.82 -14.55 -3.89
CA GLU A 36 13.37 -13.30 -4.49
C GLU A 36 12.13 -13.53 -5.38
N GLU A 37 12.14 -14.57 -6.21
CA GLU A 37 11.06 -14.89 -7.15
C GLU A 37 9.74 -15.12 -6.41
N LEU A 38 9.76 -15.82 -5.27
CA LEU A 38 8.57 -16.02 -4.47
C LEU A 38 8.07 -14.70 -3.86
N GLY A 39 8.97 -13.85 -3.37
CA GLY A 39 8.61 -12.53 -2.84
C GLY A 39 7.99 -11.61 -3.90
N VAL A 40 8.57 -11.61 -5.11
CA VAL A 40 8.09 -10.89 -6.29
C VAL A 40 6.70 -11.38 -6.70
N GLU A 41 6.49 -12.69 -6.79
CA GLU A 41 5.19 -13.27 -7.14
C GLU A 41 4.13 -13.02 -6.06
N LEU A 42 4.50 -13.15 -4.79
CA LEU A 42 3.61 -12.84 -3.67
C LEU A 42 3.13 -11.39 -3.71
N LEU A 43 4.06 -10.45 -3.94
CA LEU A 43 3.74 -9.03 -4.05
C LEU A 43 2.83 -8.77 -5.26
N PHE A 44 3.15 -9.37 -6.42
CA PHE A 44 2.31 -9.28 -7.61
C PHE A 44 0.88 -9.74 -7.31
N ARG A 45 0.70 -10.94 -6.75
CA ARG A 45 -0.64 -11.48 -6.44
C ARG A 45 -1.38 -10.61 -5.43
N THR A 46 -0.69 -10.13 -4.39
CA THR A 46 -1.27 -9.27 -3.37
C THR A 46 -1.86 -8.00 -4.00
N PHE A 47 -1.09 -7.30 -4.82
CA PHE A 47 -1.56 -6.09 -5.50
C PHE A 47 -2.60 -6.39 -6.58
N ARG A 48 -2.52 -7.56 -7.23
CA ARG A 48 -3.51 -7.98 -8.23
C ARG A 48 -4.87 -8.22 -7.60
N THR A 49 -4.90 -8.90 -6.46
CA THR A 49 -6.12 -9.11 -5.66
C THR A 49 -6.70 -7.78 -5.21
N GLN A 50 -5.88 -6.86 -4.70
CA GLN A 50 -6.35 -5.52 -4.35
C GLN A 50 -6.88 -4.72 -5.53
N HIS A 51 -6.20 -4.77 -6.68
CA HIS A 51 -6.67 -4.11 -7.89
C HIS A 51 -8.09 -4.60 -8.24
N HIS A 52 -8.31 -5.91 -8.28
CA HIS A 52 -9.62 -6.49 -8.58
C HIS A 52 -10.70 -6.09 -7.58
N GLU A 53 -10.37 -6.08 -6.28
CA GLU A 53 -11.34 -5.74 -5.24
C GLU A 53 -11.66 -4.25 -5.15
N LYS A 54 -10.67 -3.38 -5.41
CA LYS A 54 -10.74 -1.97 -5.00
C LYS A 54 -10.73 -0.98 -6.15
N PHE A 55 -10.06 -1.25 -7.26
CA PHE A 55 -9.79 -0.21 -8.27
C PHE A 55 -11.08 0.37 -8.86
N VAL A 56 -11.93 -0.46 -9.48
CA VAL A 56 -13.16 0.02 -10.14
C VAL A 56 -14.15 0.64 -9.13
N ALA A 57 -14.32 0.02 -7.97
CA ALA A 57 -15.20 0.52 -6.92
C ALA A 57 -14.69 1.87 -6.36
N GLY A 58 -13.38 1.96 -6.11
CA GLY A 58 -12.72 3.15 -5.59
C GLY A 58 -12.74 4.28 -6.61
N HIS A 59 -12.44 4.00 -7.88
CA HIS A 59 -12.55 4.94 -9.00
C HIS A 59 -13.91 5.63 -9.03
N LYS A 60 -15.00 4.85 -8.92
CA LYS A 60 -16.36 5.40 -8.84
C LYS A 60 -16.58 6.22 -7.56
N SER A 61 -16.21 5.69 -6.40
CA SER A 61 -16.45 6.36 -5.11
C SER A 61 -15.68 7.67 -4.91
N LEU A 62 -14.55 7.82 -5.60
CA LEU A 62 -13.70 9.01 -5.59
C LEU A 62 -14.15 10.05 -6.63
N GLY A 63 -15.23 9.81 -7.37
CA GLY A 63 -15.78 10.77 -8.33
C GLY A 63 -14.94 10.92 -9.59
N LEU A 64 -14.11 9.93 -9.93
CA LEU A 64 -13.18 10.01 -11.07
C LEU A 64 -13.84 9.66 -12.42
N THR A 65 -15.12 9.28 -12.38
CA THR A 65 -15.90 8.96 -13.59
C THR A 65 -16.08 10.19 -14.47
N GLY A 66 -15.74 10.06 -15.75
CA GLY A 66 -15.86 11.12 -16.76
C GLY A 66 -14.57 11.92 -16.97
N LEU A 67 -13.54 11.69 -16.16
CA LEU A 67 -12.19 12.18 -16.44
C LEU A 67 -11.56 11.34 -17.57
N PRO A 68 -10.61 11.90 -18.35
CA PRO A 68 -9.77 11.09 -19.24
C PRO A 68 -9.06 9.97 -18.47
N ASP A 69 -8.97 8.77 -19.03
CA ASP A 69 -8.56 7.59 -18.26
C ASP A 69 -7.12 7.70 -17.71
N ALA A 70 -6.20 8.33 -18.43
CA ALA A 70 -4.84 8.58 -17.94
C ALA A 70 -4.86 9.45 -16.67
N VAL A 71 -5.65 10.52 -16.69
CA VAL A 71 -5.84 11.44 -15.57
C VAL A 71 -6.57 10.73 -14.41
N ALA A 72 -7.64 10.00 -14.71
CA ALA A 72 -8.44 9.26 -13.73
C ALA A 72 -7.59 8.20 -12.99
N CYS A 73 -6.77 7.45 -13.73
CA CYS A 73 -5.89 6.46 -13.13
C CYS A 73 -4.81 7.10 -12.24
N ALA A 74 -4.18 8.17 -12.71
CA ALA A 74 -3.16 8.88 -11.91
C ALA A 74 -3.77 9.52 -10.64
N GLN A 75 -4.94 10.16 -10.74
CA GLN A 75 -5.65 10.69 -9.59
C GLN A 75 -6.12 9.60 -8.63
N TYR A 76 -6.61 8.45 -9.13
CA TYR A 76 -6.93 7.31 -8.28
C TYR A 76 -5.72 6.88 -7.47
N ILE A 77 -4.56 6.72 -8.13
CA ILE A 77 -3.32 6.34 -7.45
C ILE A 77 -2.99 7.36 -6.37
N TYR A 78 -3.02 8.66 -6.66
CA TYR A 78 -2.78 9.70 -5.67
C TYR A 78 -3.77 9.64 -4.50
N LEU A 79 -5.08 9.70 -4.75
CA LEU A 79 -6.11 9.80 -3.71
C LEU A 79 -6.18 8.55 -2.83
N ALA A 80 -6.15 7.35 -3.44
CA ALA A 80 -6.21 6.10 -2.68
C ALA A 80 -4.98 5.92 -1.77
N ASN A 81 -3.80 6.36 -2.23
CA ASN A 81 -2.57 6.31 -1.46
C ASN A 81 -2.53 7.43 -0.39
N HIS A 82 -3.00 8.63 -0.71
CA HIS A 82 -3.09 9.75 0.23
C HIS A 82 -3.98 9.40 1.44
N VAL A 83 -5.16 8.81 1.19
CA VAL A 83 -6.04 8.30 2.25
C VAL A 83 -5.37 7.20 3.08
N GLY A 84 -4.51 6.38 2.46
CA GLY A 84 -3.66 5.40 3.12
C GLY A 84 -2.50 5.98 3.93
N GLY A 85 -2.25 7.29 3.85
CA GLY A 85 -1.13 7.96 4.51
C GLY A 85 0.20 7.82 3.76
N VAL A 86 0.15 7.40 2.50
CA VAL A 86 1.32 7.32 1.61
C VAL A 86 1.58 8.70 1.00
N LYS A 87 2.85 9.12 0.98
CA LYS A 87 3.25 10.37 0.32
C LYS A 87 3.29 10.18 -1.18
N CYS A 88 2.35 10.80 -1.88
CA CYS A 88 2.25 10.76 -3.33
C CYS A 88 2.07 12.15 -3.93
N GLU A 89 2.46 12.28 -5.19
CA GLU A 89 2.16 13.44 -6.03
C GLU A 89 1.39 12.98 -7.27
N PHE A 90 0.55 13.87 -7.77
CA PHE A 90 -0.15 13.76 -9.04
C PHE A 90 0.24 14.97 -9.89
N ILE A 91 0.61 14.75 -11.15
CA ILE A 91 0.95 15.84 -12.08
C ILE A 91 0.21 15.62 -13.40
N PRO A 92 -0.85 16.40 -13.70
CA PRO A 92 -1.51 16.33 -15.00
C PRO A 92 -0.63 16.97 -16.07
N GLU A 93 -0.36 16.26 -17.17
CA GLU A 93 0.36 16.82 -18.33
C GLU A 93 -0.61 17.12 -19.48
N SER A 94 -1.55 16.21 -19.75
CA SER A 94 -2.64 16.37 -20.72
C SER A 94 -3.77 15.39 -20.41
N ASP A 95 -4.86 15.44 -21.17
CA ASP A 95 -5.94 14.44 -21.09
C ASP A 95 -5.44 13.02 -21.35
N LYS A 96 -4.39 12.86 -22.18
CA LYS A 96 -3.82 11.55 -22.53
C LYS A 96 -2.65 11.14 -21.64
N LYS A 97 -2.12 12.02 -20.78
CA LYS A 97 -0.91 11.73 -20.00
C LYS A 97 -0.91 12.38 -18.63
N ALA A 98 -0.70 11.58 -17.59
CA ALA A 98 -0.61 12.07 -16.22
C ALA A 98 0.37 11.27 -15.38
N TRP A 99 1.13 11.97 -14.54
CA TRP A 99 2.21 11.41 -13.75
C TRP A 99 1.78 11.11 -12.32
N VAL A 100 2.47 10.14 -11.72
CA VAL A 100 2.38 9.82 -10.30
C VAL A 100 3.80 9.71 -9.74
N ARG A 101 4.00 10.19 -8.51
CA ARG A 101 5.24 9.95 -7.75
C ARG A 101 4.92 9.40 -6.38
N TYR A 102 5.78 8.53 -5.89
CA TYR A 102 5.79 8.02 -4.53
C TYR A 102 7.05 8.52 -3.83
N LEU A 103 6.88 9.49 -2.92
CA LEU A 103 7.98 10.17 -2.27
C LEU A 103 8.52 9.37 -1.07
N PRO A 104 9.81 9.50 -0.72
CA PRO A 104 10.32 9.09 0.57
C PRO A 104 9.67 9.84 1.75
N PRO A 105 9.54 9.21 2.94
CA PRO A 105 9.78 7.78 3.19
C PRO A 105 8.76 6.91 2.46
N ARG A 106 9.22 5.83 1.83
CA ARG A 106 8.36 4.90 1.09
C ARG A 106 7.52 4.09 2.08
N TRP A 107 6.19 4.20 2.00
CA TRP A 107 5.29 3.56 2.95
C TRP A 107 5.45 2.04 3.02
N ILE A 108 5.46 1.35 1.88
CA ILE A 108 5.60 -0.12 1.84
C ILE A 108 7.02 -0.58 2.19
N TRP A 109 8.04 0.26 1.99
CA TRP A 109 9.46 -0.02 2.27
C TRP A 109 9.99 0.91 3.36
N GLU A 110 9.39 0.82 4.56
CA GLU A 110 9.67 1.77 5.65
C GLU A 110 11.10 1.64 6.20
N GLY A 111 11.79 2.77 6.34
CA GLY A 111 13.08 2.86 7.05
C GLY A 111 14.19 2.05 6.38
N ALA A 112 15.08 1.48 7.19
CA ALA A 112 16.24 0.73 6.71
C ALA A 112 15.87 -0.54 5.92
N ALA A 113 14.62 -0.99 6.00
CA ALA A 113 14.12 -2.14 5.24
C ALA A 113 14.26 -1.95 3.73
N ILE A 114 14.20 -0.70 3.24
CA ILE A 114 14.33 -0.37 1.82
C ILE A 114 15.63 -0.88 1.20
N CYS A 115 16.72 -0.96 1.97
CA CYS A 115 18.03 -1.42 1.51
C CYS A 115 18.05 -2.91 1.12
N ALA A 116 17.06 -3.69 1.56
CA ALA A 116 16.98 -5.12 1.31
C ALA A 116 15.92 -5.50 0.26
N VAL A 117 15.22 -4.51 -0.32
CA VAL A 117 14.13 -4.76 -1.27
C VAL A 117 14.69 -4.97 -2.68
N PRO A 118 14.48 -6.14 -3.31
CA PRO A 118 14.85 -6.34 -4.70
C PRO A 118 14.07 -5.42 -5.65
N ASN A 119 14.72 -4.95 -6.71
CA ASN A 119 14.11 -4.03 -7.68
C ASN A 119 12.88 -4.62 -8.37
N ASP A 120 12.86 -5.94 -8.57
CA ASP A 120 11.74 -6.62 -9.22
C ASP A 120 10.47 -6.63 -8.36
N MET A 121 10.57 -6.39 -7.04
CA MET A 121 9.40 -6.14 -6.20
C MET A 121 8.69 -4.84 -6.62
N SER A 122 9.44 -3.77 -6.90
CA SER A 122 8.86 -2.53 -7.40
C SER A 122 8.20 -2.74 -8.78
N LYS A 123 8.80 -3.54 -9.66
CA LYS A 123 8.20 -3.87 -10.96
C LYS A 123 6.94 -4.73 -10.83
N ALA A 124 6.91 -5.66 -9.86
CA ALA A 124 5.79 -6.56 -9.62
C ALA A 124 4.49 -5.82 -9.30
N PHE A 125 4.51 -4.83 -8.40
CA PHE A 125 3.29 -4.11 -8.05
C PHE A 125 2.78 -3.24 -9.22
N MET A 126 3.68 -2.62 -10.01
CA MET A 126 3.30 -1.85 -11.20
C MET A 126 2.66 -2.76 -12.26
N ARG A 127 3.20 -3.98 -12.44
CA ARG A 127 2.62 -5.00 -13.32
C ARG A 127 1.27 -5.51 -12.84
N ALA A 128 1.08 -5.63 -11.53
CA ALA A 128 -0.14 -6.14 -10.92
C ALA A 128 -1.28 -5.12 -10.92
N PHE A 129 -0.94 -3.84 -10.78
CA PHE A 129 -1.90 -2.77 -10.55
C PHE A 129 -1.87 -1.72 -11.67
N HIS A 130 -0.79 -0.96 -11.82
CA HIS A 130 -0.78 0.23 -12.69
C HIS A 130 -1.03 -0.13 -14.15
N SER A 131 -0.34 -1.12 -14.69
CA SER A 131 -0.53 -1.55 -16.08
C SER A 131 -1.88 -2.18 -16.37
N GLN A 132 -2.68 -2.42 -15.34
CA GLN A 132 -3.97 -3.10 -15.43
C GLN A 132 -5.15 -2.13 -15.35
N CYS A 133 -4.92 -0.89 -14.89
CA CYS A 133 -5.97 0.10 -14.72
C CYS A 133 -6.75 0.36 -16.02
N GLY A 134 -6.05 0.59 -17.13
CA GLY A 134 -6.68 0.82 -18.44
C GLY A 134 -7.60 -0.33 -18.86
N THR A 135 -7.12 -1.57 -18.72
CA THR A 135 -7.92 -2.77 -19.02
C THR A 135 -9.18 -2.85 -18.16
N SER A 136 -9.08 -2.47 -16.87
CA SER A 136 -10.24 -2.44 -15.98
C SER A 136 -11.25 -1.32 -16.29
N LEU A 137 -10.83 -0.26 -16.96
CA LEU A 137 -11.71 0.81 -17.46
C LEU A 137 -12.23 0.53 -18.88
N GLY A 138 -11.77 -0.55 -19.53
CA GLY A 138 -12.14 -0.88 -20.91
C GLY A 138 -11.35 -0.10 -21.96
N ASN A 139 -10.23 0.52 -21.58
CA ASN A 139 -9.32 1.25 -22.46
C ASN A 139 -8.04 0.43 -22.67
N ASP A 140 -7.94 -0.24 -23.81
CA ASP A 140 -6.80 -1.07 -24.17
C ASP A 140 -5.59 -0.29 -24.69
N ARG A 141 -5.74 1.02 -24.93
CA ARG A 141 -4.67 1.93 -25.36
C ARG A 141 -3.91 2.57 -24.20
N LEU A 142 -4.43 2.43 -22.97
CA LEU A 142 -3.83 3.01 -21.77
C LEU A 142 -2.79 2.05 -21.17
N GLY A 143 -1.57 2.55 -20.99
CA GLY A 143 -0.47 1.86 -20.31
C GLY A 143 0.17 2.72 -19.22
N PHE A 144 1.14 2.13 -18.51
CA PHE A 144 1.97 2.81 -17.52
C PHE A 144 3.45 2.74 -17.91
N VAL A 145 4.15 3.85 -17.82
CA VAL A 145 5.60 3.95 -18.04
C VAL A 145 6.27 4.34 -16.73
N CYS A 146 7.18 3.50 -16.24
CA CYS A 146 7.99 3.80 -15.07
C CYS A 146 9.27 4.52 -15.49
N THR A 147 9.63 5.59 -14.79
CA THR A 147 10.83 6.40 -15.08
C THR A 147 11.84 6.37 -13.94
N LYS A 148 11.43 6.07 -12.70
CA LYS A 148 12.32 6.02 -11.53
C LYS A 148 11.89 4.96 -10.53
N ILE A 149 12.84 4.33 -9.84
CA ILE A 149 12.61 3.33 -8.81
C ILE A 149 13.49 3.63 -7.59
N THR A 150 12.89 3.94 -6.44
CA THR A 150 13.64 4.28 -5.21
C THR A 150 14.67 3.22 -4.79
N THR A 151 14.40 1.93 -5.00
CA THR A 151 15.34 0.83 -4.67
C THR A 151 16.52 0.73 -5.63
N GLN A 152 16.50 1.48 -6.75
CA GLN A 152 17.65 1.74 -7.62
C GLN A 152 18.42 3.00 -7.21
N CYS A 153 18.11 3.57 -6.03
CA CYS A 153 18.65 4.83 -5.51
C CYS A 153 18.18 6.08 -6.25
N ASP A 154 17.08 6.00 -7.00
CA ASP A 154 16.39 7.19 -7.49
C ASP A 154 15.73 7.96 -6.33
N PRO A 155 15.53 9.29 -6.46
CA PRO A 155 14.98 10.13 -5.39
C PRO A 155 13.55 9.73 -4.96
N TYR A 156 12.80 9.05 -5.81
CA TYR A 156 11.43 8.58 -5.58
C TYR A 156 11.07 7.50 -6.60
N LEU A 157 9.91 6.86 -6.48
CA LEU A 157 9.35 6.06 -7.58
C LEU A 157 8.45 6.96 -8.42
N GLU A 158 8.67 7.01 -9.72
CA GLU A 158 7.97 7.88 -10.67
C GLU A 158 7.53 7.08 -11.89
N GLY A 159 6.37 7.45 -12.41
CA GLY A 159 5.95 7.06 -13.74
C GLY A 159 4.68 7.80 -14.16
N TYR A 160 4.17 7.46 -15.32
CA TYR A 160 2.98 8.09 -15.88
C TYR A 160 2.07 7.10 -16.56
N PHE A 161 0.78 7.40 -16.51
CA PHE A 161 -0.20 6.81 -17.39
C PHE A 161 -0.19 7.55 -18.71
N ILE A 162 -0.23 6.81 -19.82
CA ILE A 162 -0.32 7.38 -21.17
C ILE A 162 -1.30 6.56 -22.02
N GLU A 163 -2.19 7.26 -22.70
CA GLU A 163 -3.08 6.69 -23.72
C GLU A 163 -2.44 6.83 -25.10
N GLU A 164 -2.18 5.70 -25.74
CA GLU A 164 -1.56 5.62 -27.06
C GLU A 164 -2.57 5.77 -28.19
N GLU A 165 -2.08 6.01 -29.42
CA GLU A 165 -2.93 6.06 -30.61
C GLU A 165 -3.40 4.67 -31.09
N HIS A 166 -2.84 3.60 -30.51
CA HIS A 166 -3.15 2.21 -30.86
C HIS A 166 -3.38 1.35 -29.61
N PRO A 167 -4.15 0.24 -29.72
CA PRO A 167 -4.28 -0.74 -28.65
C PRO A 167 -2.94 -1.33 -28.23
N LEU A 168 -2.71 -1.45 -26.92
CA LEU A 168 -1.48 -1.99 -26.35
C LEU A 168 -1.59 -3.50 -26.12
N GLY A 169 -0.59 -4.24 -26.61
CA GLY A 169 -0.38 -5.64 -26.27
C GLY A 169 0.00 -5.82 -24.78
N PRO A 170 -0.07 -7.05 -24.24
CA PRO A 170 0.23 -7.32 -22.83
C PRO A 170 1.60 -6.82 -22.35
N HIS A 171 2.62 -6.87 -23.21
CA HIS A 171 3.98 -6.40 -22.91
C HIS A 171 4.16 -4.89 -23.04
N GLU A 172 3.22 -4.18 -23.66
CA GLU A 172 3.29 -2.73 -23.90
C GLU A 172 2.58 -1.93 -22.80
N LYS A 173 1.72 -2.60 -22.01
CA LYS A 173 0.98 -1.98 -20.90
C LYS A 173 1.86 -1.55 -19.73
N LEU A 174 3.07 -2.12 -19.58
CA LEU A 174 4.09 -1.66 -18.63
C LEU A 174 5.41 -1.49 -19.37
N ARG A 175 5.93 -0.25 -19.37
CA ARG A 175 7.21 0.11 -20.00
C ARG A 175 8.12 0.81 -18.99
N PHE A 176 9.40 0.92 -19.32
CA PHE A 176 10.43 1.50 -18.45
C PHE A 176 11.35 2.43 -19.24
N HIS A 177 11.29 3.74 -18.98
CA HIS A 177 12.10 4.77 -19.64
C HIS A 177 12.85 5.57 -18.56
N PHE A 178 13.99 5.06 -18.09
CA PHE A 178 14.71 5.62 -16.94
C PHE A 178 15.47 6.92 -17.23
N ASP A 179 15.55 7.31 -18.50
CA ASP A 179 16.15 8.55 -18.98
C ASP A 179 15.16 9.74 -18.98
N GLU A 180 13.88 9.49 -18.76
CA GLU A 180 12.85 10.52 -18.72
C GLU A 180 12.68 11.15 -17.32
N ASN A 181 12.28 12.44 -17.31
CA ASN A 181 11.95 13.18 -16.10
C ASN A 181 10.55 13.76 -16.21
N GLY A 182 9.74 13.58 -15.16
CA GLY A 182 8.43 14.20 -15.07
C GLY A 182 8.50 15.71 -14.80
N PRO A 183 7.44 16.47 -15.14
CA PRO A 183 7.33 17.89 -14.83
C PRO A 183 7.26 18.18 -13.32
N ASP A 184 7.50 19.43 -12.93
CA ASP A 184 7.35 19.84 -11.52
C ASP A 184 5.89 19.71 -11.06
N MET A 185 5.70 19.34 -9.80
CA MET A 185 4.38 19.24 -9.19
C MET A 185 3.85 20.63 -8.84
N ASP A 186 2.59 20.86 -9.14
CA ASP A 186 1.85 22.09 -8.84
C ASP A 186 0.89 21.82 -7.66
N PRO A 187 1.17 22.34 -6.45
CA PRO A 187 0.37 22.05 -5.26
C PRO A 187 -1.09 22.48 -5.39
N GLU A 188 -1.38 23.49 -6.21
CA GLU A 188 -2.74 24.00 -6.41
C GLU A 188 -3.60 23.06 -7.27
N LYS A 189 -2.99 22.09 -7.96
CA LYS A 189 -3.67 21.11 -8.81
C LYS A 189 -3.87 19.75 -8.16
N LEU A 190 -3.45 19.57 -6.91
CA LEU A 190 -3.65 18.31 -6.19
C LEU A 190 -5.13 18.16 -5.83
N PRO A 191 -5.81 17.07 -6.26
CA PRO A 191 -7.16 16.80 -5.80
C PRO A 191 -7.11 16.45 -4.30
N ASP A 192 -8.17 16.75 -3.54
CA ASP A 192 -8.24 16.40 -2.13
C ASP A 192 -9.57 15.72 -1.80
N VAL A 193 -9.61 15.03 -0.65
CA VAL A 193 -10.83 14.46 -0.07
C VAL A 193 -11.24 15.28 1.15
N ASP A 194 -12.45 15.85 1.13
CA ASP A 194 -13.02 16.58 2.27
C ASP A 194 -13.58 15.60 3.32
N TRP A 195 -12.68 14.91 4.03
CA TRP A 195 -13.03 13.92 5.07
C TRP A 195 -12.57 14.38 6.44
N ALA A 196 -13.40 14.14 7.46
CA ALA A 196 -13.06 14.42 8.85
C ALA A 196 -11.75 13.71 9.28
N PRO A 197 -10.92 14.33 10.14
CA PRO A 197 -9.63 13.76 10.55
C PRO A 197 -9.71 12.34 11.11
N GLU A 198 -10.75 12.04 11.90
CA GLU A 198 -10.98 10.72 12.49
C GLU A 198 -11.27 9.67 11.40
N ARG A 199 -12.02 10.06 10.37
CA ARG A 199 -12.31 9.22 9.20
C ARG A 199 -11.02 8.90 8.43
N LEU A 200 -10.13 9.87 8.26
CA LEU A 200 -8.82 9.66 7.63
C LEU A 200 -7.97 8.67 8.43
N ILE A 201 -7.94 8.78 9.77
CA ILE A 201 -7.19 7.83 10.62
C ILE A 201 -7.73 6.42 10.49
N LYS A 202 -9.06 6.26 10.53
CA LYS A 202 -9.72 4.96 10.33
C LYS A 202 -9.43 4.40 8.93
N ALA A 203 -9.43 5.26 7.91
CA ALA A 203 -9.13 4.87 6.53
C ALA A 203 -7.67 4.40 6.37
N ARG A 204 -6.70 5.07 7.00
CA ARG A 204 -5.29 4.62 7.06
C ARG A 204 -5.16 3.24 7.68
N ARG A 205 -5.85 3.00 8.80
CA ARG A 205 -5.89 1.66 9.41
C ARG A 205 -6.49 0.62 8.46
N ASN A 206 -7.64 0.91 7.84
CA ASN A 206 -8.27 -0.01 6.90
C ASN A 206 -7.36 -0.31 5.70
N TYR A 207 -6.63 0.69 5.21
CA TYR A 207 -5.66 0.56 4.14
C TYR A 207 -4.55 -0.44 4.52
N SER A 208 -3.90 -0.27 5.69
CA SER A 208 -2.89 -1.22 6.17
C SER A 208 -3.43 -2.63 6.36
N VAL A 209 -4.61 -2.77 7.00
CA VAL A 209 -5.23 -4.07 7.26
C VAL A 209 -5.61 -4.79 5.96
N GLN A 210 -6.10 -4.05 4.96
CA GLN A 210 -6.47 -4.62 3.66
C GLN A 210 -5.28 -5.27 2.95
N TYR A 211 -4.06 -4.77 3.12
CA TYR A 211 -2.86 -5.45 2.60
C TYR A 211 -2.67 -6.82 3.22
N ILE A 212 -2.88 -6.97 4.53
CA ILE A 212 -2.73 -8.26 5.19
C ILE A 212 -3.84 -9.23 4.77
N ARG A 213 -5.06 -8.73 4.58
CA ARG A 213 -6.21 -9.52 4.06
C ARG A 213 -5.97 -10.05 2.65
N SER A 214 -5.20 -9.36 1.83
CA SER A 214 -4.80 -9.85 0.50
C SER A 214 -3.54 -10.71 0.56
N LEU A 215 -2.52 -10.30 1.33
CA LEU A 215 -1.20 -10.94 1.37
C LEU A 215 -1.22 -12.37 1.91
N LEU A 216 -1.86 -12.58 3.07
CA LEU A 216 -1.81 -13.90 3.74
C LEU A 216 -2.49 -15.00 2.92
N PRO A 217 -3.69 -14.79 2.33
CA PRO A 217 -4.28 -15.79 1.44
C PRO A 217 -3.43 -16.10 0.21
N GLU A 218 -2.79 -15.09 -0.40
CA GLU A 218 -1.90 -15.36 -1.54
C GLU A 218 -0.65 -16.14 -1.14
N LEU A 219 -0.08 -15.86 0.04
CA LEU A 219 1.02 -16.66 0.58
C LEU A 219 0.59 -18.12 0.76
N VAL A 220 -0.58 -18.36 1.37
CA VAL A 220 -1.15 -19.70 1.52
C VAL A 220 -1.32 -20.40 0.17
N ARG A 221 -1.85 -19.71 -0.85
CA ARG A 221 -2.01 -20.29 -2.19
C ARG A 221 -0.69 -20.62 -2.89
N LEU A 222 0.38 -19.88 -2.58
CA LEU A 222 1.68 -20.07 -3.21
C LEU A 222 2.47 -21.22 -2.61
N ILE A 223 2.45 -21.39 -1.28
CA ILE A 223 3.34 -22.33 -0.58
C ILE A 223 2.61 -23.28 0.39
N GLY A 224 1.29 -23.24 0.41
CA GLY A 224 0.46 -24.08 1.28
C GLY A 224 0.39 -23.62 2.73
N ASP A 225 -0.66 -24.07 3.42
CA ASP A 225 -1.07 -23.60 4.75
C ASP A 225 0.04 -23.68 5.79
N ARG A 226 0.70 -24.83 5.90
CA ARG A 226 1.70 -25.09 6.95
C ARG A 226 2.90 -24.14 6.83
N GLU A 227 3.39 -23.96 5.62
CA GLU A 227 4.57 -23.15 5.38
C GLU A 227 4.25 -21.66 5.48
N ALA A 228 3.11 -21.24 4.91
CA ALA A 228 2.60 -19.87 5.05
C ALA A 228 2.38 -19.49 6.51
N ALA A 229 1.78 -20.38 7.31
CA ALA A 229 1.58 -20.16 8.74
C ALA A 229 2.90 -20.02 9.48
N GLN A 230 3.92 -20.81 9.14
CA GLN A 230 5.24 -20.72 9.76
C GLN A 230 5.96 -19.40 9.43
N LEU A 231 5.97 -18.99 8.15
CA LEU A 231 6.59 -17.73 7.74
C LEU A 231 5.84 -16.52 8.31
N GLY A 232 4.51 -16.52 8.21
CA GLY A 232 3.65 -15.47 8.76
C GLY A 232 3.85 -15.30 10.26
N ARG A 233 3.84 -16.40 11.02
CA ARG A 233 4.09 -16.39 12.47
C ARG A 233 5.46 -15.84 12.83
N ASN A 234 6.51 -16.30 12.14
CA ASN A 234 7.88 -15.87 12.45
C ASN A 234 8.09 -14.38 12.15
N ALA A 235 7.59 -13.90 11.01
CA ALA A 235 7.63 -12.47 10.68
C ALA A 235 6.81 -11.65 11.71
N ALA A 236 5.62 -12.14 12.10
CA ALA A 236 4.78 -11.48 13.08
C ALA A 236 5.45 -11.39 14.47
N TYR A 237 6.15 -12.45 14.91
CA TYR A 237 6.92 -12.41 16.15
C TYR A 237 8.01 -11.33 16.12
N LEU A 238 8.82 -11.31 15.06
CA LEU A 238 9.91 -10.34 14.92
C LEU A 238 9.38 -8.89 14.90
N ILE A 239 8.35 -8.64 14.09
CA ILE A 239 7.74 -7.31 13.96
C ILE A 239 7.03 -6.91 15.24
N GLY A 240 6.32 -7.84 15.89
CA GLY A 240 5.63 -7.60 17.16
C GLY A 240 6.60 -7.16 18.25
N MET A 241 7.72 -7.90 18.43
CA MET A 241 8.76 -7.54 19.40
C MET A 241 9.38 -6.17 19.11
N GLN A 242 9.65 -5.85 17.83
CA GLN A 242 10.25 -4.57 17.45
C GLN A 242 9.28 -3.39 17.53
N SER A 243 7.97 -3.64 17.39
CA SER A 243 6.96 -2.58 17.34
C SER A 243 6.32 -2.29 18.69
N TYR A 244 6.41 -3.21 19.65
CA TYR A 244 5.65 -3.18 20.91
C TYR A 244 5.75 -1.85 21.64
N ASP A 245 6.95 -1.36 21.93
CA ASP A 245 7.12 -0.13 22.71
C ASP A 245 6.47 1.08 22.01
N ASN A 246 6.58 1.16 20.68
CA ASN A 246 6.01 2.24 19.89
C ASN A 246 4.47 2.19 19.86
N THR A 247 3.90 1.00 19.65
CA THR A 247 2.45 0.81 19.59
C THR A 247 1.79 0.90 20.96
N ALA A 248 2.44 0.38 22.02
CA ALA A 248 1.99 0.52 23.41
C ALA A 248 2.00 1.99 23.85
N ALA A 249 3.07 2.74 23.55
CA ALA A 249 3.13 4.17 23.80
C ALA A 249 2.05 4.94 23.02
N THR A 250 1.76 4.56 21.77
CA THR A 250 0.71 5.19 20.94
C THR A 250 -0.68 5.09 21.58
N ILE A 251 -0.99 3.96 22.22
CA ILE A 251 -2.26 3.76 22.95
C ILE A 251 -2.20 4.23 24.41
N GLY A 252 -1.07 4.79 24.86
CA GLY A 252 -0.87 5.28 26.22
C GLY A 252 -0.73 4.19 27.28
N LEU A 253 -0.48 2.93 26.89
CA LEU A 253 -0.28 1.84 27.84
C LEU A 253 1.13 1.91 28.47
N ARG A 254 1.18 1.81 29.79
CA ARG A 254 2.45 1.82 30.57
C ARG A 254 2.63 0.61 31.46
N ASP A 255 1.60 -0.23 31.62
CA ASP A 255 1.67 -1.42 32.47
C ASP A 255 2.46 -2.53 31.77
N PRO A 256 3.62 -2.95 32.29
CA PRO A 256 4.43 -4.03 31.70
C PRO A 256 3.95 -5.43 32.12
N SER A 257 2.89 -5.54 32.93
CA SER A 257 2.38 -6.82 33.40
C SER A 257 1.67 -7.62 32.30
N ALA A 258 1.37 -8.89 32.57
CA ALA A 258 0.55 -9.71 31.69
C ALA A 258 -0.87 -9.13 31.49
N ALA A 259 -1.43 -8.46 32.51
CA ALA A 259 -2.71 -7.78 32.40
C ALA A 259 -2.62 -6.56 31.46
N GLY A 260 -1.55 -5.77 31.58
CA GLY A 260 -1.25 -4.69 30.64
C GLY A 260 -1.14 -5.19 29.21
N PHE A 261 -0.43 -6.30 28.99
CA PHE A 261 -0.33 -6.92 27.67
C PHE A 261 -1.68 -7.43 27.14
N ALA A 262 -2.55 -7.98 27.99
CA ALA A 262 -3.89 -8.37 27.58
C ALA A 262 -4.71 -7.16 27.09
N VAL A 263 -4.64 -6.03 27.80
CA VAL A 263 -5.27 -4.76 27.37
C VAL A 263 -4.68 -4.26 26.06
N TYR A 264 -3.36 -4.31 25.88
CA TYR A 264 -2.69 -3.97 24.63
C TYR A 264 -3.23 -4.79 23.46
N LEU A 265 -3.23 -6.12 23.62
CA LEU A 265 -3.66 -7.05 22.58
C LEU A 265 -5.14 -6.82 22.23
N ALA A 266 -5.99 -6.68 23.24
CA ALA A 266 -7.41 -6.43 23.05
C ALA A 266 -7.68 -5.11 22.31
N THR A 267 -6.96 -4.05 22.68
CA THR A 267 -7.06 -2.75 22.01
C THR A 267 -6.67 -2.85 20.53
N LEU A 268 -5.58 -3.56 20.20
CA LEU A 268 -5.15 -3.72 18.81
C LEU A 268 -6.07 -4.62 17.96
N LEU A 269 -6.59 -5.70 18.54
CA LEU A 269 -7.56 -6.58 17.88
C LEU A 269 -8.87 -5.83 17.61
N ALA A 270 -9.42 -5.14 18.62
CA ALA A 270 -10.59 -4.29 18.45
C ALA A 270 -10.37 -3.18 17.41
N ALA A 271 -9.20 -2.54 17.44
CA ALA A 271 -8.82 -1.56 16.42
C ALA A 271 -8.65 -2.17 15.02
N GLY A 272 -8.30 -3.45 14.92
CA GLY A 272 -8.26 -4.24 13.67
C GLY A 272 -9.66 -4.54 13.12
N GLY A 273 -10.67 -4.55 13.98
CA GLY A 273 -12.07 -4.83 13.66
C GLY A 273 -12.61 -6.15 14.25
N ASP A 274 -11.85 -6.79 15.14
CA ASP A 274 -12.26 -8.03 15.80
C ASP A 274 -13.14 -7.73 17.03
N ALA A 275 -14.05 -8.65 17.35
CA ALA A 275 -14.74 -8.65 18.63
C ALA A 275 -13.83 -9.26 19.71
N VAL A 276 -13.65 -8.57 20.82
CA VAL A 276 -12.71 -8.98 21.87
C VAL A 276 -13.37 -8.95 23.24
N GLU A 277 -13.14 -10.02 24.01
CA GLU A 277 -13.45 -10.12 25.44
C GLU A 277 -12.14 -10.42 26.17
N THR A 278 -11.90 -9.74 27.29
CA THR A 278 -10.76 -9.99 28.19
C THR A 278 -11.31 -10.49 29.52
N GLU A 279 -10.87 -11.67 29.97
CA GLU A 279 -11.14 -12.21 31.32
C GLU A 279 -10.20 -11.63 32.37
#